data_AF-A0A355IKH2-F1
#
_entry.id   AF-A0A355IKH2-F1
#
_cell.length_a   1.000
_cell.length_b   1.000
_cell.length_c   1.000
_cell.angle_alpha   90.00
_cell.angle_beta   90.00
_cell.angle_gamma   90.00
#
_symmetry.space_group_name_H-M   'P 1'
#
loop_
_entity.id
_entity.type
_entity.pdbx_description
1 polymer ?
#
loop_
_entity_poly.entity_id
_entity_poly.type
_entity_poly.pdbx_seq_one_letter_code
_entity_poly.pdbx_strand_id
1 'polypeptide(L)' 'MKVVIDTNSLLSLVRYYLPFDKKGVLFQFFKKKIEKGEIIIIDKVLEECTYNSKGIVISILDY' A
#
# COMPACT_ATOMS: atom_id res chain seq x y z
N MET A 1 8.27 -15.53 -6.53
CA MET A 1 6.89 -15.66 -5.98
C MET A 1 6.20 -14.32 -6.14
N LYS A 2 4.94 -14.28 -6.56
CA LYS A 2 4.14 -13.05 -6.69
C LYS A 2 3.05 -13.05 -5.63
N VAL A 3 2.75 -11.89 -5.06
CA VAL A 3 1.73 -11.71 -4.02
C VAL A 3 0.71 -10.69 -4.50
N VAL A 4 -0.58 -11.00 -4.40
CA VAL A 4 -1.65 -10.02 -4.58
C VAL A 4 -2.03 -9.50 -3.20
N ILE A 5 -2.12 -8.18 -3.05
CA ILE A 5 -2.43 -7.53 -1.77
C ILE A 5 -3.88 -7.03 -1.76
N ASP A 6 -4.55 -7.16 -0.62
CA ASP A 6 -5.92 -6.72 -0.41
C ASP A 6 -6.01 -5.34 0.25
N THR A 7 -7.21 -4.76 0.22
CA THR A 7 -7.54 -3.44 0.77
C THR A 7 -7.19 -3.32 2.25
N ASN A 8 -7.47 -4.34 3.08
CA ASN A 8 -7.23 -4.25 4.52
C ASN A 8 -5.74 -4.31 4.86
N SER A 9 -4.94 -5.07 4.11
CA SER A 9 -3.48 -5.08 4.27
C SER A 9 -2.87 -3.72 3.93
N LEU A 10 -3.29 -3.08 2.82
CA LEU A 10 -2.83 -1.73 2.46
C LEU A 10 -3.26 -0.68 3.49
N LEU A 11 -4.51 -0.74 3.94
CA LEU A 11 -5.01 0.17 4.98
C LEU A 11 -4.22 0.01 6.28
N SER A 12 -3.95 -1.23 6.67
CA SER A 12 -3.17 -1.53 7.88
C SER A 12 -1.74 -1.01 7.74
N LEU A 13 -1.08 -1.24 6.60
CA LEU A 13 0.25 -0.72 6.28
C LEU A 13 0.31 0.78 6.53
N VAL A 14 -0.61 1.52 5.90
CA VAL A 14 -0.64 2.99 5.94
C VAL A 14 -1.01 3.53 7.31
N ARG A 15 -1.99 2.93 7.99
CA ARG A 15 -2.50 3.44 9.27
C ARG A 15 -1.63 3.06 10.47
N TYR A 16 -1.06 1.86 10.48
CA TYR A 16 -0.47 1.28 11.68
C TYR A 16 1.03 1.00 11.58
N TYR A 17 1.60 0.91 10.37
CA TYR A 17 3.03 0.60 10.23
C TYR A 17 3.84 1.80 9.74
N LEU A 18 3.40 2.47 8.67
CA LEU A 18 4.10 3.64 8.13
C LEU A 18 4.30 4.78 9.14
N PRO A 19 3.39 5.08 10.09
CA PRO A 19 3.64 6.11 11.10
C PRO A 19 4.83 5.82 12.02
N PHE A 20 5.24 4.56 12.14
CA PHE A 20 6.42 4.14 12.92
C PHE A 20 7.66 3.95 12.05
N ASP A 21 7.53 3.99 10.72
CA ASP A 21 8.63 3.85 9.76
C ASP A 21 9.40 5.16 9.59
N LYS A 22 10.02 5.65 10.68
CA LYS A 22 10.70 6.95 10.72
C LYS A 22 11.83 7.11 9.69
N LYS A 23 12.39 6.01 9.20
CA LYS A 23 13.49 5.99 8.22
C LYS A 23 13.00 5.66 6.80
N GLY A 24 11.70 5.45 6.61
CA GLY A 24 11.10 5.09 5.32
C GLY A 24 11.54 3.73 4.78
N VAL A 25 12.09 2.85 5.62
CA VAL A 25 12.65 1.56 5.17
C VAL A 25 11.54 0.63 4.71
N LEU A 26 10.44 0.57 5.46
CA LEU A 26 9.29 -0.26 5.13
C LEU A 26 8.56 0.27 3.89
N PHE A 27 8.36 1.59 3.81
CA PHE A 27 7.78 2.23 2.64
C PHE A 27 8.58 1.91 1.37
N GLN A 28 9.90 2.11 1.41
CA GLN A 28 10.77 1.84 0.28
C GLN A 28 10.83 0.35 -0.09
N PHE A 29 10.74 -0.54 0.89
CA PHE A 29 10.64 -1.97 0.64
C PHE A 29 9.37 -2.32 -0.16
N PHE A 30 8.21 -1.86 0.29
CA PHE A 30 6.94 -2.11 -0.41
C PHE A 30 6.91 -1.48 -1.80
N LYS A 31 7.34 -0.22 -1.93
CA LYS A 31 7.41 0.48 -3.22
C LYS A 31 8.25 -0.30 -4.23
N LYS A 32 9.47 -0.71 -3.86
CA LYS A 32 10.35 -1.49 -4.75
C LYS A 32 9.76 -2.85 -5.14
N LYS A 33 9.01 -3.49 -4.24
CA LYS A 33 8.36 -4.78 -4.52
C LYS A 33 7.20 -4.63 -5.50
N ILE A 34 6.47 -3.52 -5.43
CA ILE A 34 5.41 -3.18 -6.39
C ILE A 34 5.99 -2.84 -7.75
N GLU A 35 7.02 -1.99 -7.81
CA GLU A 35 7.73 -1.62 -9.05
C GLU A 35 8.31 -2.84 -9.78
N LYS A 36 8.76 -3.85 -9.04
CA LYS A 36 9.27 -5.12 -9.59
C LYS A 36 8.17 -6.12 -9.99
N GLY A 37 6.90 -5.81 -9.73
CA GLY A 37 5.77 -6.72 -9.97
C GLY A 37 5.77 -7.96 -9.06
N GLU A 38 6.46 -7.87 -7.91
CA GLU A 38 6.47 -8.91 -6.89
C GLU A 38 5.24 -8.81 -5.96
N ILE A 39 4.79 -7.57 -5.69
CA ILE A 39 3.49 -7.26 -5.10
C ILE A 39 2.62 -6.64 -6.19
N ILE A 40 1.43 -7.19 -6.39
CA ILE A 40 0.47 -6.72 -7.39
C ILE A 40 -0.71 -6.13 -6.67
N ILE A 41 -1.06 -4.90 -7.03
CA ILE A 41 -2.31 -4.25 -6.65
C ILE A 41 -3.21 -4.26 -7.88
N ILE A 42 -4.44 -4.73 -7.73
CA ILE A 42 -5.42 -4.75 -8.82
C ILE A 42 -6.31 -3.53 -8.77
N ASP A 43 -6.87 -3.15 -9.93
CA ASP A 43 -7.71 -1.95 -10.08
C ASP A 43 -8.85 -1.91 -9.06
N LYS A 44 -9.50 -3.04 -8.79
CA LYS A 44 -10.62 -3.10 -7.84
C LYS A 44 -10.21 -2.81 -6.40
N VAL A 45 -8.99 -3.20 -6.02
CA VAL A 45 -8.43 -2.92 -4.68
C VAL A 45 -8.07 -1.44 -4.56
N LEU A 46 -7.51 -0.83 -5.62
CA LEU A 46 -7.24 0.62 -5.65
C LEU A 46 -8.54 1.44 -5.60
N GLU A 47 -9.56 1.01 -6.35
CA GLU A 47 -10.90 1.62 -6.33
C GLU A 47 -11.49 1.59 -4.91
N GLU A 48 -11.45 0.44 -4.23
CA GLU A 48 -11.95 0.32 -2.86
C GLU A 48 -11.16 1.20 -1.88
N CYS A 49 -9.84 1.29 -2.05
CA CYS A 49 -8.96 2.17 -1.25
C CYS A 49 -9.30 3.66 -1.40
N THR A 50 -9.92 4.07 -2.52
CA THR A 50 -10.33 5.46 -2.77
C THR A 50 -11.49 5.85 -1.86
N TYR A 51 -12.45 4.95 -1.66
CA TYR A 51 -13.64 5.19 -0.82
C TYR A 51 -13.37 4.91 0.65
N ASN A 52 -12.45 3.99 0.96
CA ASN A 52 -12.13 3.61 2.33
C ASN A 52 -11.26 4.68 3.01
N SER A 53 -11.56 4.98 4.29
CA SER A 53 -10.72 5.81 5.15
C SER A 53 -10.32 7.16 4.55
N LYS A 54 -11.24 7.78 3.78
CA LYS A 54 -11.04 9.06 3.09
C LYS A 54 -9.87 9.07 2.08
N GLY A 55 -9.58 7.93 1.46
CA GLY A 55 -8.53 7.83 0.45
C GLY A 55 -7.11 7.89 1.02
N ILE A 56 -6.92 7.62 2.33
CA ILE A 56 -5.62 7.71 3.00
C ILE A 56 -4.54 6.81 2.36
N VAL A 57 -4.96 5.67 1.79
CA VAL A 57 -4.05 4.75 1.11
C VAL A 57 -3.51 5.37 -0.17
N ILE A 58 -4.40 5.95 -0.98
CA ILE A 58 -4.04 6.60 -2.25
C ILE A 58 -3.17 7.83 -1.98
N SER A 59 -3.50 8.63 -0.97
CA SER A 59 -2.75 9.86 -0.67
C SER A 59 -1.33 9.65 -0.13
N ILE A 60 -1.08 8.52 0.55
CA ILE A 60 0.23 8.24 1.14
C ILE A 60 1.12 7.43 0.20
N LEU A 61 0.55 6.54 -0.60
CA LEU A 61 1.31 5.69 -1.50
C LEU A 61 1.54 6.30 -2.89
N ASP A 62 0.77 7.32 -3.27
CA ASP A 62 0.92 8.13 -4.50
C ASP A 62 1.06 7.26 -5.76
N TYR A 63 0.03 6.42 -6.00
CA TYR A 63 -0.09 5.55 -7.19
C TYR A 63 -1.06 6.14 -8.21
#